data_AF-A0A4Z0MXX1-F1
#
_entry.id   AF-A0A4Z0MXX1-F1
#
_cell.length_a   1.000
_cell.length_b   1.000
_cell.length_c   1.000
_cell.angle_alpha   90.00
_cell.angle_beta   90.00
_cell.angle_gamma   90.00
#
_symmetry.space_group_name_H-M   'P 1'
#
loop_
_entity.id
_entity.type
_entity.pdbx_description
1 polymer ?
#
loop_
_entity_poly.entity_id
_entity_poly.type
_entity_poly.pdbx_seq_one_letter_code
_entity_poly.pdbx_strand_id
1 'polypeptide(L)' 'RRPPPAAPRAVRGCAALPSAITRVSPARHIDIKYAQLLSEAQNKGVEVLAYKAELSAQKMELNEPVPITL' A
#
# COMPACT_ATOMS: atom_id res chain seq x y z
N ARG A 1 -16.44 23.73 -23.12
CA ARG A 1 -15.10 23.13 -22.90
C ARG A 1 -15.26 22.00 -21.88
N ARG A 2 -15.05 20.75 -22.28
CA ARG A 2 -15.12 19.59 -21.36
C ARG A 2 -13.90 19.66 -20.43
N PRO A 3 -14.04 19.50 -19.11
CA PRO A 3 -12.86 19.42 -18.24
C PRO A 3 -11.99 18.23 -18.67
N PRO A 4 -10.65 18.31 -18.54
CA PRO A 4 -9.78 17.18 -18.81
C PRO A 4 -10.24 15.99 -17.96
N PRO A 5 -10.18 14.74 -18.49
CA PRO A 5 -10.48 13.57 -17.68
C PRO A 5 -9.58 13.62 -16.44
N ALA A 6 -10.19 13.64 -15.25
CA ALA A 6 -9.45 13.55 -14.00
C ALA A 6 -8.60 12.27 -14.06
N ALA A 7 -7.29 12.40 -13.84
CA ALA A 7 -6.41 11.25 -13.81
C ALA A 7 -6.97 10.23 -12.80
N PRO A 8 -7.07 8.94 -13.16
CA PRO A 8 -7.58 7.93 -12.23
C PRO A 8 -6.66 7.86 -11.01
N ARG A 9 -7.20 8.14 -9.81
CA ARG A 9 -6.48 7.91 -8.56
C ARG A 9 -6.46 6.41 -8.32
N ALA A 10 -5.38 5.76 -8.73
CA ALA A 10 -5.15 4.35 -8.40
C ALA A 10 -4.57 4.27 -6.99
N VAL A 11 -5.24 3.51 -6.13
CA VAL A 11 -4.78 3.22 -4.77
C VAL A 11 -4.46 1.73 -4.70
N ARG A 12 -3.23 1.39 -4.32
CA ARG A 12 -2.88 -0.01 -4.02
C ARG A 12 -2.86 -0.19 -2.50
N GLY A 13 -3.88 -0.85 -1.97
CA GLY A 13 -3.97 -1.21 -0.56
C GLY A 13 -3.14 -2.46 -0.26
N CYS A 14 -2.23 -2.37 0.71
CA CYS A 14 -1.59 -3.54 1.32
C CYS A 14 -2.39 -3.91 2.59
N ALA A 15 -3.04 -5.07 2.57
CA ALA A 15 -3.90 -5.53 3.65
C ALA A 15 -3.15 -6.38 4.69
N ALA A 16 -3.51 -6.15 5.95
CA ALA A 16 -3.34 -7.01 7.13
C ALA A 16 -1.95 -7.54 7.44
N LEU A 17 -1.19 -6.70 8.13
CA LEU A 17 0.07 -7.05 8.75
C LEU A 17 -0.19 -7.58 10.17
N PRO A 18 0.48 -8.67 10.61
CA PRO A 18 0.54 -9.02 12.03
C PRO A 18 0.90 -7.78 12.87
N SER A 19 0.30 -7.64 14.05
CA SER A 19 0.46 -6.46 14.93
C SER A 19 1.90 -6.08 15.25
N ALA A 20 2.84 -7.03 15.13
CA ALA A 20 4.28 -6.81 15.32
C ALA A 20 4.95 -5.99 14.21
N ILE A 21 4.30 -5.73 13.08
CA ILE A 21 4.90 -5.00 11.96
C ILE A 21 4.77 -3.49 12.18
N THR A 22 5.92 -2.81 12.25
CA THR A 22 6.02 -1.36 12.46
C THR A 22 6.41 -0.58 11.20
N ARG A 23 6.85 -1.26 10.15
CA ARG A 23 7.22 -0.67 8.86
C ARG A 23 7.04 -1.66 7.72
N VAL A 24 6.62 -1.18 6.55
CA VAL A 24 6.47 -2.00 5.34
C VAL A 24 7.47 -1.57 4.28
N SER A 25 8.08 -2.55 3.62
CA SER A 25 8.82 -2.33 2.39
C SER A 25 8.56 -3.48 1.42
N PRO A 26 8.57 -3.25 0.10
CA PRO A 26 8.43 -4.33 -0.85
C PRO A 26 9.64 -5.26 -0.68
N ALA A 27 9.37 -6.56 -0.56
CA ALA A 27 10.40 -7.57 -0.36
C ALA A 27 11.21 -7.78 -1.64
N ARG A 28 12.13 -6.85 -1.92
CA ARG A 28 12.91 -6.80 -3.17
C ARG A 28 13.75 -8.04 -3.40
N HIS A 29 14.16 -8.73 -2.34
CA HIS A 29 14.90 -9.98 -2.42
C HIS A 29 14.04 -11.19 -2.86
N ILE A 30 12.71 -11.10 -2.70
CA ILE A 30 11.76 -12.11 -3.15
C ILE A 30 11.30 -11.80 -4.56
N ASP A 31 10.97 -10.53 -4.82
CA ASP A 31 10.53 -10.07 -6.13
C ASP A 31 11.04 -8.65 -6.42
N ILE A 32 12.13 -8.60 -7.18
CA ILE A 32 12.76 -7.35 -7.63
C ILE A 32 11.82 -6.59 -8.57
N LYS A 33 11.07 -7.30 -9.42
CA LYS A 33 10.18 -6.67 -10.42
C LYS A 33 9.00 -6.02 -9.75
N TYR A 34 8.39 -6.67 -8.75
CA TYR A 34 7.31 -6.07 -7.98
C TYR A 34 7.75 -4.81 -7.25
N ALA A 35 8.94 -4.82 -6.62
CA ALA A 35 9.51 -3.63 -5.99
C ALA A 35 9.68 -2.47 -6.99
N GLN A 36 10.25 -2.73 -8.17
CA GLN A 36 10.42 -1.74 -9.23
C GLN A 36 9.09 -1.16 -9.71
N LEU A 37 8.12 -2.03 -10.00
CA LEU A 37 6.78 -1.61 -10.44
C LEU A 37 6.05 -0.79 -9.37
N LEU A 38 6.28 -1.05 -8.08
CA LEU A 38 5.69 -0.25 -7.01
C LEU A 38 6.27 1.17 -6.99
N SER A 39 7.60 1.30 -7.11
CA SER A 39 8.26 2.61 -7.19
C SER A 39 7.82 3.38 -8.43
N GLU A 40 7.75 2.71 -9.59
CA GLU A 40 7.24 3.33 -10.83
C GLU A 40 5.78 3.77 -10.71
N ALA A 41 4.93 2.97 -10.06
CA ALA A 41 3.55 3.32 -9.81
C ALA A 41 3.45 4.58 -8.93
N GLN A 42 4.25 4.67 -7.86
CA GLN A 42 4.29 5.86 -7.01
C GLN A 42 4.67 7.12 -7.81
N ASN A 43 5.68 7.02 -8.68
CA ASN A 43 6.08 8.12 -9.56
C ASN A 43 4.98 8.54 -10.56
N LYS A 44 4.06 7.62 -10.90
CA LYS A 44 2.90 7.88 -11.76
C LYS A 44 1.68 8.41 -10.99
N GLY A 45 1.82 8.69 -9.69
CA GLY A 45 0.76 9.22 -8.84
C GLY A 45 -0.11 8.14 -8.17
N VAL A 46 0.35 6.89 -8.14
CA VAL A 46 -0.32 5.82 -7.38
C VAL A 46 0.03 5.97 -5.90
N GLU A 47 -0.98 6.14 -5.07
CA GLU A 47 -0.80 6.13 -3.62
C GLU A 47 -0.76 4.69 -3.12
N VAL A 48 0.27 4.38 -2.32
CA VAL A 48 0.42 3.10 -1.64
C VAL A 48 0.15 3.36 -0.16
N LEU A 49 -0.83 2.65 0.39
CA LEU A 49 -1.21 2.74 1.79
C LEU A 49 -1.07 1.37 2.45
N ALA A 50 -0.52 1.38 3.66
CA ALA A 50 -0.42 0.20 4.51
C ALA A 50 -1.04 0.54 5.85
N TYR A 51 -1.86 -0.37 6.37
CA TYR A 51 -2.49 -0.25 7.69
C TYR A 51 -2.24 -1.51 8.48
N LYS A 52 -2.08 -1.37 9.79
CA LYS A 52 -2.17 -2.51 10.70
C LYS A 52 -3.60 -3.02 10.68
N ALA A 53 -3.77 -4.32 10.50
CA ALA A 53 -5.07 -4.94 10.75
C ALA A 53 -4.99 -5.68 12.08
N GLU A 54 -5.93 -5.38 12.96
CA GLU A 54 -6.18 -6.21 14.12
C GLU A 54 -7.24 -7.25 13.77
N LEU A 55 -6.85 -8.51 13.88
CA LEU A 55 -7.74 -9.65 13.68
C LEU A 55 -8.10 -10.23 15.03
N SER A 56 -9.40 -10.36 15.27
CA SER A 56 -9.97 -11.10 16.39
C SER A 56 -10.86 -12.21 15.84
N ALA A 57 -11.26 -13.16 16.69
CA ALA A 57 -12.16 -14.25 16.29
C ALA A 57 -13.54 -13.76 15.78
N GLN A 58 -13.88 -12.49 16.02
CA GLN A 58 -15.20 -11.91 15.74
C GLN A 58 -15.17 -10.81 14.67
N LYS A 59 -14.04 -10.13 14.49
CA LYS A 59 -13.90 -8.99 13.59
C LYS A 59 -12.46 -8.76 13.12
N MET A 60 -12.33 -8.06 12.00
CA MET A 60 -11.08 -7.58 11.44
C MET A 60 -11.19 -6.07 11.23
N GLU A 61 -10.29 -5.30 11.84
CA GLU A 61 -10.31 -3.83 11.78
C GLU A 61 -8.96 -3.28 11.33
N LEU A 62 -8.97 -2.24 10.48
CA LEU A 62 -7.78 -1.48 10.13
C LEU A 62 -7.60 -0.36 11.16
N ASN A 63 -6.50 -0.40 11.92
CA ASN A 63 -6.27 0.55 13.00
C ASN A 63 -5.38 1.71 12.55
N GLU A 64 -4.08 1.48 12.46
CA GLU A 64 -3.11 2.56 12.29
C GLU A 64 -2.42 2.48 10.92
N PRO A 65 -2.19 3.63 10.24
CA PRO A 65 -1.34 3.66 9.07
C PRO A 65 0.09 3.29 9.45
N VAL A 66 0.74 2.48 8.61
CA VAL A 66 2.12 2.03 8.79
C VAL A 66 3.00 2.73 7.76
N PRO A 67 4.16 3.27 8.15
CA PRO A 67 5.08 3.87 7.20
C PRO A 67 5.55 2.84 6.17
N ILE A 68 5.45 3.20 4.90
CA ILE A 68 5.94 2.42 3.77
C ILE A 68 7.27 3.01 3.31
N THR A 69 8.21 2.15 2.93
CA THR A 69 9.47 2.52 2.32
C THR A 69 9.66 1.71 1.05
N LEU A 70 9.72 2.41 -0.09
CA LEU A 70 9.91 1.83 -1.41
C LEU A 70 11.37 1.93 -1.85
#